data_AF-A0A5Q4E1D3-F1
#
_entry.id   AF-A0A5Q4E1D3-F1
#
_cell.length_a   1.000
_cell.length_b   1.000
_cell.length_c   1.000
_cell.angle_alpha   90.00
_cell.angle_beta   90.00
_cell.angle_gamma   90.00
#
_symmetry.space_group_name_H-M   'P 1'
#
loop_
_entity.id
_entity.type
_entity.pdbx_description
1 polymer ?
#
loop_
_entity_poly.entity_id
_entity_poly.type
_entity_poly.pdbx_seq_one_letter_code
_entity_poly.pdbx_strand_id
1 'polypeptide(L)' 'MKLFNRTGDGLWLVRSRQFAMHAIGQYQQEKERYGLGRYSLWTGDLGLAIYLWHCITTEADLPSLDVM' A
#
# COMPACT_ATOMS: atom_id res chain seq x y z
N MET A 1 0.94 7.37 4.20
CA MET A 1 1.57 8.56 3.59
C MET A 1 0.89 9.89 3.88
N LYS A 2 -0.43 9.99 4.09
CA LYS A 2 -1.08 11.27 4.43
C LYS A 2 -0.48 12.01 5.64
N LEU A 3 0.00 11.27 6.65
CA LEU A 3 0.72 11.88 7.79
C LEU A 3 2.06 12.48 7.38
N PHE A 4 2.85 11.78 6.56
CA PHE A 4 4.09 12.35 5.99
C PHE A 4 3.78 13.61 5.18
N ASN A 5 2.75 13.60 4.32
CA ASN A 5 2.37 14.79 3.54
C ASN A 5 1.91 15.96 4.42
N ARG A 6 1.30 15.68 5.57
CA ARG A 6 0.83 16.71 6.52
C ARG A 6 1.93 17.24 7.45
N THR A 7 2.88 16.40 7.86
CA THR A 7 3.84 16.74 8.91
C THR A 7 5.27 16.91 8.41
N GLY A 8 5.60 16.41 7.22
CA GLY A 8 6.97 16.36 6.70
C GLY A 8 7.90 15.40 7.47
N ASP A 9 7.39 14.69 8.49
CA ASP A 9 8.21 13.82 9.34
C ASP A 9 8.49 12.48 8.67
N GLY A 10 9.75 12.29 8.28
CA GLY A 10 10.25 11.09 7.61
C GLY A 10 10.01 9.78 8.38
N LEU A 11 9.74 9.82 9.69
CA LEU A 11 9.33 8.65 10.46
C LEU A 11 8.07 8.00 9.89
N TRP A 12 7.11 8.79 9.41
CA TRP A 12 5.88 8.27 8.80
C TRP A 12 6.12 7.59 7.45
N LEU A 13 7.13 8.04 6.71
CA LEU A 13 7.57 7.39 5.49
C LEU A 13 8.20 6.02 5.79
N VAL A 14 9.09 5.97 6.80
CA VAL A 14 9.73 4.71 7.25
C VAL A 14 8.67 3.71 7.71
N ARG A 15 7.71 4.13 8.53
CA ARG A 15 6.61 3.26 8.98
C ARG A 15 5.76 2.74 7.82
N SER A 16 5.43 3.59 6.85
CA SER A 16 4.67 3.19 5.67
C SER A 16 5.41 2.11 4.86
N ARG A 17 6.73 2.25 4.70
CA ARG A 17 7.57 1.28 3.99
C ARG A 17 7.77 -0.03 4.77
N GLN A 18 7.88 0.02 6.09
CA GLN A 18 7.92 -1.20 6.92
C GLN A 18 6.63 -2.00 6.78
N PHE A 19 5.47 -1.32 6.80
CA PHE A 19 4.20 -1.96 6.55
C PHE A 19 4.10 -2.55 5.13
N ALA A 20 4.61 -1.84 4.12
CA ALA A 20 4.68 -2.33 2.75
C ALA A 20 5.46 -3.66 2.63
N MET A 21 6.61 -3.77 3.30
CA MET A 21 7.40 -5.01 3.30
C MET A 21 6.64 -6.18 3.93
N HIS A 22 5.89 -5.93 5.01
CA HIS A 22 5.05 -6.95 5.62
C HIS A 22 3.93 -7.41 4.68
N ALA A 23 3.23 -6.46 4.04
CA ALA A 23 2.14 -6.77 3.12
C ALA A 23 2.59 -7.53 1.87
N ILE A 24 3.80 -7.25 1.34
CA ILE A 24 4.41 -8.04 0.26
C ILE A 24 4.59 -9.50 0.68
N GLY A 25 5.09 -9.75 1.90
CA GLY A 25 5.24 -11.10 2.44
C GLY A 25 3.90 -11.84 2.55
N GLN A 26 2.85 -11.16 3.00
CA GLN A 26 1.50 -11.74 3.07
C GLN A 26 0.97 -12.09 1.67
N TYR A 27 1.11 -11.18 0.69
CA TYR A 27 0.71 -11.44 -0.70
C TYR A 27 1.45 -12.65 -1.29
N GLN A 28 2.77 -12.75 -1.07
CA GLN A 28 3.56 -13.89 -1.57
C GLN A 28 3.07 -15.22 -0.98
N GLN A 29 2.83 -15.27 0.33
CA GLN A 29 2.31 -16.47 1.00
C GLN A 29 0.91 -16.86 0.50
N GLU A 30 0.01 -15.87 0.32
CA GLU A 30 -1.32 -16.14 -0.22
C GLU A 30 -1.27 -16.62 -1.67
N LYS A 31 -0.42 -16.01 -2.49
CA LYS A 31 -0.23 -16.42 -3.88
C LYS A 31 0.32 -17.84 -3.99
N GLU A 32 1.27 -18.21 -3.12
CA GLU A 32 1.79 -19.58 -3.04
C GLU A 32 0.71 -20.57 -2.59
N ARG A 33 -0.11 -20.18 -1.61
CA ARG A 33 -1.16 -21.04 -1.04
C ARG A 33 -2.32 -21.29 -1.99
N TYR A 34 -2.77 -20.27 -2.72
CA TYR A 34 -3.99 -20.33 -3.54
C TYR A 34 -3.72 -20.38 -5.04
N GLY A 35 -2.49 -20.11 -5.49
CA GLY A 35 -2.10 -20.13 -6.90
C GLY A 35 -2.69 -18.99 -7.75
N LEU A 36 -3.45 -18.07 -7.15
CA LEU A 36 -4.17 -16.99 -7.82
C LEU A 36 -4.11 -15.69 -7.02
N GLY A 37 -4.11 -14.56 -7.75
CA GLY A 37 -4.23 -13.23 -7.15
C GLY A 37 -5.68 -12.83 -6.89
N ARG A 38 -5.89 -11.92 -5.94
CA ARG A 38 -7.18 -11.30 -5.63
C ARG A 38 -7.26 -9.94 -6.32
N TYR A 39 -7.87 -9.83 -7.48
CA TYR A 39 -7.80 -8.58 -8.27
C TYR A 39 -8.76 -7.45 -7.83
N SER A 40 -9.41 -7.57 -6.66
CA SER A 40 -10.32 -6.53 -6.17
C SER A 40 -9.57 -5.32 -5.62
N LEU A 41 -10.15 -4.13 -5.79
CA LEU A 41 -9.56 -2.87 -5.30
C LEU A 41 -9.52 -2.80 -3.76
N TRP A 42 -10.63 -3.13 -3.10
CA TRP A 42 -10.77 -2.91 -1.65
C TRP A 42 -10.35 -4.09 -0.79
N THR A 43 -10.36 -5.30 -1.35
CA THR A 43 -10.13 -6.55 -0.61
C THR A 43 -9.06 -7.43 -1.23
N GLY A 44 -8.28 -6.87 -2.15
CA GLY A 44 -7.37 -7.62 -2.99
C GLY A 44 -6.09 -6.86 -3.32
N ASP A 45 -5.30 -7.50 -4.17
CA ASP A 45 -3.95 -7.15 -4.57
C ASP A 45 -3.87 -5.83 -5.33
N LEU A 46 -4.98 -5.35 -5.91
CA LEU A 46 -5.01 -4.05 -6.58
C LEU A 46 -4.86 -2.90 -5.56
N GLY A 47 -5.54 -2.98 -4.42
CA GLY A 47 -5.36 -2.01 -3.33
C GLY A 47 -3.93 -2.04 -2.75
N LEU A 48 -3.36 -3.24 -2.64
CA LEU A 48 -1.96 -3.41 -2.25
C LEU A 48 -1.02 -2.77 -3.29
N ALA A 49 -1.22 -3.00 -4.58
CA ALA A 49 -0.39 -2.43 -5.63
C ALA A 49 -0.38 -0.89 -5.60
N ILE A 50 -1.55 -0.26 -5.41
CA ILE A 50 -1.66 1.20 -5.26
C ILE A 50 -0.94 1.69 -4.00
N TYR A 51 -1.08 0.98 -2.88
CA TYR A 51 -0.37 1.32 -1.65
C TYR A 51 1.16 1.25 -1.82
N LEU A 52 1.66 0.22 -2.51
CA LEU A 52 3.08 0.05 -2.81
C LEU A 52 3.59 1.15 -3.75
N TRP A 53 2.80 1.50 -4.78
CA TRP A 53 3.10 2.61 -5.69
C TRP A 53 3.32 3.90 -4.92
N HIS A 54 2.40 4.26 -4.02
CA HIS A 54 2.55 5.42 -3.15
C HIS A 54 3.81 5.36 -2.30
N CYS A 55 4.14 4.20 -1.69
CA CYS A 55 5.36 4.05 -0.89
C CYS A 55 6.66 4.37 -1.67
N ILE A 56 6.63 4.22 -3.00
CA ILE A 56 7.73 4.53 -3.93
C ILE A 56 7.66 6.00 -4.36
N THR A 57 6.51 6.47 -4.85
CA THR A 57 6.37 7.83 -5.41
C THR A 57 6.26 8.92 -4.34
N THR A 58 6.03 8.56 -3.09
CA THR A 58 5.75 9.51 -1.99
C THR A 58 4.47 10.31 -2.19
N GLU A 59 3.60 9.86 -3.09
CA GLU A 59 2.26 10.38 -3.28
C GLU A 59 1.29 9.71 -2.29
N ALA A 60 0.16 10.33 -1.99
CA ALA A 60 -0.78 9.80 -0.99
C ALA A 60 -2.23 9.73 -1.47
N ASP A 61 -2.46 9.92 -2.77
CA ASP A 61 -3.81 10.07 -3.32
C ASP A 61 -4.43 8.71 -3.60
N LEU A 62 -5.31 8.27 -2.70
CA LEU A 62 -6.01 7.02 -2.86
C LEU A 62 -7.19 7.22 -3.84
N PRO A 63 -7.24 6.47 -4.96
CA PRO A 63 -8.32 6.61 -5.93
C PRO A 63 -9.67 6.37 -5.25
N SER A 64 -10.65 7.23 -5.56
CA SER A 64 -12.01 7.29 -4.99
C SER A 64 -12.17 7.69 -3.52
N LEU A 65 -11.08 7.86 -2.76
CA LEU A 65 -11.13 8.25 -1.35
C LEU A 65 -10.65 9.69 -1.08
N ASP A 66 -9.85 10.24 -1.99
CA ASP A 66 -9.25 11.59 -1.86
C ASP A 66 -9.93 12.66 -2.75
N VAL A 67 -11.12 12.36 -3.29
CA VAL A 67 -11.85 13.23 -4.26
C VAL A 67 -13.02 14.01 -3.63
N MET A 68 -13.00 14.30 -2.33
CA MET A 68 -14.05 15.09 -1.66
C MET A 68 -13.50 16.27 -0.87
#